data_AF-A0A3R7UZT9-F1
#
_entry.id   AF-A0A3R7UZT9-F1
#
_cell.length_a   1.000
_cell.length_b   1.000
_cell.length_c   1.000
_cell.angle_alpha   90.00
_cell.angle_beta   90.00
_cell.angle_gamma   90.00
#
_symmetry.space_group_name_H-M   'P 1'
#
loop_
_entity.id
_entity.type
_entity.pdbx_description
1 polymer ?
#
loop_
_entity_poly.entity_id
_entity_poly.type
_entity_poly.pdbx_seq_one_letter_code
_entity_poly.pdbx_strand_id
1 'polypeptide(L)'
;MRLFFLILLLINSPLFSQKKDGRHLHIHFKVNNTFGELTNLIVREVYQDGSKDTVLVEKANHSIDIPVNRHVLLEFVCPGHVTKRVAFNTDVPLALHKIPFFDLVVELIELDFLNSLKNKDELKTLMDFPIGYIKFDVASNNWYNSQLAFTKTINKLIKKSLK
;
A
#
# COMPACT_ATOMS: atom_id res chain seq x y z
N MET A 1 -27.44 -12.85 -31.75
CA MET A 1 -26.15 -12.19 -31.52
C MET A 1 -26.38 -10.94 -30.69
N ARG A 2 -25.84 -10.88 -29.46
CA ARG A 2 -25.83 -9.65 -28.64
C ARG A 2 -24.41 -9.13 -28.59
N LEU A 3 -24.23 -7.93 -29.11
CA LEU A 3 -23.01 -7.15 -29.31
C LEU A 3 -23.51 -5.69 -29.26
N PHE A 4 -22.97 -4.69 -28.57
CA PHE A 4 -21.66 -4.40 -27.99
C PHE A 4 -21.87 -3.52 -26.74
N PHE A 5 -20.91 -3.55 -25.81
CA PHE A 5 -20.79 -2.71 -24.62
C PHE A 5 -20.72 -1.21 -24.94
N LEU A 6 -21.36 -0.37 -24.12
CA LEU A 6 -20.90 0.99 -23.85
C LEU A 6 -20.95 1.22 -22.33
N ILE A 7 -19.85 0.94 -21.63
CA ILE A 7 -19.65 1.40 -20.26
C ILE A 7 -19.01 2.78 -20.35
N LEU A 8 -19.77 3.82 -20.00
CA LEU A 8 -19.22 5.12 -19.64
C LEU A 8 -18.36 4.94 -18.38
N LEU A 9 -17.04 4.95 -18.55
CA LEU A 9 -16.11 5.25 -17.47
C LEU A 9 -16.00 6.77 -17.33
N LEU A 10 -16.99 7.38 -16.67
CA LEU A 10 -16.84 8.71 -16.11
C LEU A 10 -15.99 8.59 -14.85
N ILE A 11 -14.68 8.71 -15.01
CA ILE A 11 -13.76 8.90 -13.89
C ILE A 11 -13.94 10.35 -13.40
N ASN A 12 -14.99 10.59 -12.63
CA ASN A 12 -15.11 11.84 -11.86
C ASN A 12 -14.22 11.71 -10.62
N SER A 13 -12.92 11.94 -10.79
CA SER A 13 -12.04 12.22 -9.66
C SER A 13 -12.43 13.59 -9.09
N PRO A 14 -12.90 13.72 -7.83
CA PRO A 14 -13.12 15.03 -7.25
C PRO A 14 -11.77 15.77 -7.17
N LEU A 15 -11.69 16.89 -7.88
CA LEU A 15 -10.52 17.74 -8.00
C LEU A 15 -10.23 18.50 -6.69
N PHE A 16 -9.66 17.83 -5.68
CA PHE A 16 -9.18 18.51 -4.47
C PHE A 16 -7.83 19.20 -4.72
N SER A 17 -7.74 20.48 -4.35
CA SER A 17 -6.51 21.28 -4.39
C SER A 17 -6.02 21.55 -2.98
N GLN A 18 -4.72 21.38 -2.73
CA GLN A 18 -4.13 21.54 -1.41
C GLN A 18 -3.28 22.82 -1.33
N LYS A 19 -3.24 23.46 -0.14
CA LYS A 19 -2.36 24.61 0.13
C LYS A 19 -0.90 24.13 0.24
N LYS A 20 0.06 24.96 -0.19
CA LYS A 20 1.50 24.61 -0.35
C LYS A 20 2.15 24.00 0.91
N ASP A 21 1.77 24.49 2.09
CA ASP A 21 2.36 24.10 3.39
C ASP A 21 1.64 22.94 4.09
N GLY A 22 0.51 22.49 3.53
CA GLY A 22 -0.29 21.36 4.03
C GLY A 22 -0.41 20.23 3.02
N ARG A 23 0.55 20.12 2.09
CA ARG A 23 0.48 19.13 1.02
C ARG A 23 0.75 17.73 1.56
N HIS A 24 -0.17 16.82 1.30
CA HIS A 24 -0.15 15.43 1.69
C HIS A 24 -0.58 14.54 0.53
N LEU A 25 -0.02 13.33 0.51
CA LEU A 25 -0.55 12.23 -0.26
C LEU A 25 -1.67 11.58 0.57
N HIS A 26 -2.88 11.63 0.04
CA HIS A 26 -4.01 10.88 0.57
C HIS A 26 -3.92 9.42 0.12
N ILE A 27 -3.85 8.49 1.06
CA ILE A 27 -3.79 7.06 0.80
C ILE A 27 -5.06 6.43 1.34
N HIS A 28 -5.84 5.82 0.45
CA HIS A 28 -6.94 4.96 0.82
C HIS A 28 -6.46 3.51 0.78
N PHE A 29 -6.71 2.75 1.83
CA PHE A 29 -6.33 1.34 1.85
C PHE A 29 -7.43 0.42 2.34
N LYS A 30 -7.45 -0.77 1.72
CA LYS A 30 -8.23 -1.91 2.15
C LYS A 30 -7.30 -3.06 2.52
N VAL A 31 -7.37 -3.49 3.77
CA VAL A 31 -6.62 -4.64 4.28
C VAL A 31 -7.55 -5.84 4.30
N ASN A 32 -7.15 -6.92 3.63
CA ASN A 32 -7.88 -8.17 3.59
C ASN A 32 -7.10 -9.22 4.39
N ASN A 33 -7.83 -10.18 4.95
CA ASN A 33 -7.31 -11.44 5.44
C ASN A 33 -8.06 -12.57 4.74
N THR A 34 -7.39 -13.71 4.54
CA THR A 34 -8.01 -14.94 4.05
C THR A 34 -8.96 -15.56 5.09
N PHE A 35 -8.69 -15.37 6.40
CA PHE A 35 -9.42 -16.05 7.47
C PHE A 35 -9.94 -15.09 8.56
N GLY A 36 -11.12 -14.50 8.36
CA GLY A 36 -11.85 -13.77 9.41
C GLY A 36 -11.62 -12.25 9.48
N GLU A 37 -12.18 -11.62 10.52
CA GLU A 37 -12.11 -10.17 10.75
C GLU A 37 -10.77 -9.73 11.35
N LEU A 38 -10.18 -8.68 10.79
CA LEU A 38 -8.98 -8.04 11.33
C LEU A 38 -9.38 -7.15 12.51
N THR A 39 -8.95 -7.51 13.71
CA THR A 39 -9.07 -6.67 14.91
C THR A 39 -7.72 -6.06 15.25
N ASN A 40 -7.71 -4.79 15.67
CA ASN A 40 -6.48 -4.08 16.09
C ASN A 40 -5.43 -3.91 14.98
N LEU A 41 -5.85 -3.53 13.78
CA LEU A 41 -4.92 -3.13 12.72
C LEU A 41 -4.21 -1.84 13.14
N ILE A 42 -2.89 -1.87 13.04
CA ILE A 42 -2.02 -0.71 13.26
C ILE A 42 -1.34 -0.41 11.92
N VAL A 43 -1.41 0.85 11.50
CA VAL A 43 -0.59 1.36 10.40
C VAL A 43 0.50 2.23 11.00
N ARG A 44 1.73 1.77 10.88
CA ARG A 44 2.91 2.50 11.36
C ARG A 44 3.60 3.16 10.18
N GLU A 45 3.86 4.45 10.32
CA GLU A 45 4.63 5.24 9.36
C GLU A 45 6.08 5.28 9.86
N VAL A 46 7.02 4.77 9.09
CA VAL A 46 8.45 4.83 9.42
C VAL A 46 9.16 5.69 8.39
N TYR A 47 9.57 6.90 8.80
CA TYR A 47 10.23 7.86 7.93
C TYR A 47 11.74 7.60 7.83
N GLN A 48 12.36 8.06 6.74
CA GLN A 48 13.80 7.88 6.52
C GLN A 48 14.68 8.51 7.60
N ASP A 49 14.22 9.58 8.26
CA ASP A 49 14.90 10.20 9.40
C ASP A 49 14.80 9.38 10.70
N GLY A 50 14.11 8.23 10.67
CA GLY A 50 13.89 7.35 11.80
C GLY A 50 12.68 7.74 12.65
N SER A 51 12.03 8.87 12.36
CA SER A 51 10.78 9.24 13.03
C SER A 51 9.67 8.24 12.71
N LYS A 52 8.78 8.04 13.68
CA LYS A 52 7.68 7.09 13.58
C LYS A 52 6.38 7.75 13.98
N ASP A 53 5.33 7.48 13.21
CA ASP A 53 3.96 7.78 13.58
C ASP A 53 3.12 6.49 13.57
N THR A 54 2.04 6.45 14.32
CA THR A 54 1.21 5.26 14.48
C THR A 54 -0.27 5.63 14.45
N VAL A 55 -0.96 5.09 13.46
CA VAL A 55 -2.41 5.22 13.31
C VAL A 55 -3.04 3.89 13.75
N LEU A 56 -3.87 3.95 14.80
CA LEU A 56 -4.72 2.83 15.17
C LEU A 56 -5.94 2.81 14.26
N VAL A 57 -6.14 1.71 13.55
CA VAL A 57 -7.20 1.59 12.56
C VAL A 57 -8.18 0.50 13.02
N GLU A 58 -9.35 0.93 13.48
CA GLU A 58 -10.41 0.00 13.93
C GLU A 58 -11.02 -0.82 12.79
N LYS A 59 -10.88 -0.34 11.53
CA LYS A 59 -11.50 -0.94 10.36
C LYS A 59 -10.47 -1.32 9.31
N ALA A 60 -10.70 -2.46 8.66
CA ALA A 60 -9.93 -2.92 7.52
C ALA A 60 -9.99 -1.99 6.29
N ASN A 61 -10.85 -0.97 6.28
CA ASN A 61 -10.97 0.01 5.22
C ASN A 61 -10.84 1.42 5.80
N HIS A 62 -9.79 2.14 5.43
CA HIS A 62 -9.46 3.44 6.02
C HIS A 62 -8.60 4.29 5.09
N SER A 63 -8.46 5.57 5.43
CA SER A 63 -7.57 6.49 4.73
C SER A 63 -6.62 7.18 5.71
N ILE A 64 -5.40 7.49 5.25
CA ILE A 64 -4.41 8.29 5.97
C ILE A 64 -3.85 9.37 5.05
N ASP A 65 -3.30 10.41 5.64
CA ASP A 65 -2.59 11.48 4.94
C ASP A 65 -1.13 11.48 5.36
N ILE A 66 -0.23 11.28 4.40
CA ILE A 66 1.22 11.36 4.65
C ILE A 66 1.82 12.60 3.98
N PRO A 67 2.83 13.26 4.58
CA PRO A 67 3.47 14.42 3.96
C PRO A 67 4.12 14.08 2.61
N VAL A 68 4.07 15.03 1.67
CA VAL A 68 4.82 14.93 0.41
C VAL A 68 6.30 15.29 0.60
N ASN A 69 7.13 14.89 -0.36
CA ASN A 69 8.60 15.05 -0.36
C ASN A 69 9.27 14.40 0.86
N ARG A 70 8.79 13.21 1.20
CA ARG A 70 9.36 12.35 2.24
C ARG A 70 9.47 10.92 1.73
N HIS A 71 10.39 10.18 2.33
CA HIS A 71 10.48 8.74 2.17
C HIS A 71 9.89 8.09 3.41
N VAL A 72 8.85 7.28 3.22
CA VAL A 72 8.12 6.63 4.31
C VAL A 72 7.84 5.17 3.96
N LEU A 73 7.99 4.31 4.95
CA LEU A 73 7.61 2.91 4.91
C LEU A 73 6.34 2.75 5.72
N LEU A 74 5.24 2.40 5.05
CA LEU A 74 4.01 2.02 5.73
C LEU A 74 4.09 0.56 6.12
N GLU A 75 3.91 0.29 7.41
CA GLU A 75 3.87 -1.06 7.98
C GLU A 75 2.46 -1.36 8.48
N PHE A 76 1.84 -2.38 7.89
CA PHE A 76 0.54 -2.91 8.28
C PHE A 76 0.76 -4.03 9.28
N VAL A 77 0.51 -3.71 10.56
CA VAL A 77 0.76 -4.59 11.69
C VAL A 77 -0.59 -5.02 12.27
N CYS A 78 -0.81 -6.33 12.34
CA CYS A 78 -1.96 -6.91 13.01
C CYS A 78 -1.47 -8.08 13.86
N PRO A 79 -1.83 -8.16 15.16
CA PRO A 79 -1.51 -9.33 15.97
C PRO A 79 -1.92 -10.64 15.28
N GLY A 80 -1.10 -11.68 15.40
CA GLY A 80 -1.33 -12.96 14.73
C GLY A 80 -1.02 -12.99 13.23
N HIS A 81 -0.57 -11.88 12.63
CA HIS A 81 -0.31 -11.79 11.18
C HIS A 81 1.12 -11.34 10.87
N VAL A 82 1.60 -11.72 9.69
CA VAL A 82 2.86 -11.21 9.13
C VAL A 82 2.71 -9.73 8.81
N THR A 83 3.65 -8.91 9.27
CA THR A 83 3.69 -7.48 8.92
C THR A 83 3.92 -7.31 7.42
N LYS A 84 3.06 -6.52 6.77
CA LYS A 84 3.23 -6.14 5.35
C LYS A 84 3.74 -4.72 5.24
N ARG A 85 4.55 -4.47 4.23
CA ARG A 85 5.24 -3.20 4.06
C ARG A 85 5.02 -2.63 2.66
N VAL A 86 4.80 -1.32 2.57
CA VAL A 86 4.78 -0.59 1.30
C VAL A 86 5.67 0.63 1.44
N ALA A 87 6.66 0.76 0.57
CA ALA A 87 7.58 1.88 0.56
C ALA A 87 7.04 2.98 -0.35
N PHE A 88 7.05 4.22 0.13
CA PHE A 88 6.68 5.41 -0.63
C PHE A 88 7.88 6.36 -0.69
N ASN A 89 8.20 6.81 -1.89
CA ASN A 89 8.86 8.09 -2.09
C ASN A 89 7.77 9.05 -2.56
N THR A 90 7.47 10.05 -1.73
CA THR A 90 6.40 11.03 -1.97
C THR A 90 6.90 12.31 -2.63
N ASP A 91 8.06 12.27 -3.30
CA ASP A 91 8.62 13.42 -4.00
C ASP A 91 7.70 13.84 -5.14
N VAL A 92 7.27 15.10 -5.11
CA VAL A 92 6.43 15.71 -6.13
C VAL A 92 6.92 17.12 -6.46
N PRO A 93 6.74 17.60 -7.71
CA PRO A 93 7.12 18.97 -8.07
C PRO A 93 6.51 20.02 -7.13
N LEU A 94 7.27 21.05 -6.79
CA LEU A 94 6.79 22.16 -5.95
C LEU A 94 5.60 22.90 -6.58
N ALA A 95 5.56 22.96 -7.91
CA ALA A 95 4.47 23.57 -8.67
C ALA A 95 3.20 22.70 -8.74
N LEU A 96 3.26 21.44 -8.30
CA LEU A 96 2.09 20.57 -8.29
C LEU A 96 1.15 20.95 -7.14
N HIS A 97 0.02 21.57 -7.49
CA HIS A 97 -1.00 22.04 -6.54
C HIS A 97 -2.00 20.95 -6.12
N LYS A 98 -2.14 19.91 -6.94
CA LYS A 98 -3.09 18.81 -6.75
C LYS A 98 -2.32 17.50 -6.73
N ILE A 99 -2.32 16.85 -5.57
CA ILE A 99 -1.69 15.55 -5.39
C ILE A 99 -2.79 14.48 -5.62
N PRO A 100 -2.63 13.56 -6.59
CA PRO A 100 -3.60 12.49 -6.77
C PRO A 100 -3.59 11.57 -5.54
N PHE A 101 -4.75 10.99 -5.22
CA PHE A 101 -4.85 9.97 -4.18
C PHE A 101 -4.21 8.66 -4.63
N PHE A 102 -3.93 7.76 -3.68
CA PHE A 102 -3.44 6.43 -3.96
C PHE A 102 -4.31 5.37 -3.29
N ASP A 103 -4.81 4.42 -4.07
CA ASP A 103 -5.54 3.27 -3.57
C ASP A 103 -4.61 2.08 -3.38
N LEU A 104 -4.67 1.46 -2.21
CA LEU A 104 -3.86 0.32 -1.84
C LEU A 104 -4.74 -0.84 -1.34
N VAL A 105 -4.44 -2.04 -1.82
CA VAL A 105 -5.01 -3.28 -1.25
C VAL A 105 -3.89 -4.11 -0.68
N VAL A 106 -4.01 -4.47 0.61
CA VAL A 106 -3.03 -5.28 1.34
C VAL A 106 -3.68 -6.58 1.75
N GLU A 107 -3.00 -7.69 1.54
CA GLU A 107 -3.43 -9.01 2.02
C GLU A 107 -2.49 -9.45 3.14
N LEU A 108 -3.03 -9.59 4.35
CA LEU A 108 -2.31 -10.12 5.50
C LEU A 108 -2.38 -11.64 5.52
N ILE A 109 -1.33 -12.25 6.06
CA ILE A 109 -1.18 -13.69 6.15
C ILE A 109 -1.01 -14.03 7.63
N GLU A 110 -1.79 -15.00 8.11
CA GLU A 110 -1.69 -15.47 9.49
C GLU A 110 -0.35 -16.15 9.77
N LEU A 111 0.21 -15.88 10.95
CA LEU A 111 1.47 -16.47 11.39
C LEU A 111 1.33 -17.97 11.60
N ASP A 112 0.21 -18.45 12.12
CA ASP A 112 -0.02 -19.89 12.34
C ASP A 112 -0.06 -20.64 11.01
N PHE A 113 -0.73 -20.07 10.00
CA PHE A 113 -0.70 -20.62 8.65
C PHE A 113 0.73 -20.64 8.09
N LEU A 114 1.47 -19.53 8.15
CA LEU A 114 2.87 -19.48 7.71
C LEU A 114 3.73 -20.53 8.43
N ASN A 115 3.57 -20.69 9.74
CA ASN A 115 4.33 -21.64 10.56
C ASN A 115 4.03 -23.10 10.22
N SER A 116 2.87 -23.40 9.63
CA SER A 116 2.50 -24.73 9.16
C SER A 116 3.21 -25.14 7.85
N LEU A 117 3.78 -24.18 7.12
CA LEU A 117 4.41 -24.42 5.82
C LEU A 117 5.84 -24.93 5.97
N LYS A 118 6.21 -25.89 5.13
CA LYS A 118 7.57 -26.48 5.12
C LYS A 118 8.67 -25.47 4.78
N ASN A 119 8.37 -24.48 3.95
CA ASN A 119 9.31 -23.45 3.48
C ASN A 119 9.14 -22.09 4.19
N LYS A 120 8.66 -22.11 5.44
CA LYS A 120 8.34 -20.90 6.21
C LYS A 120 9.49 -19.88 6.29
N ASP A 121 10.74 -20.32 6.41
CA ASP A 121 11.88 -19.41 6.59
C ASP A 121 12.22 -18.64 5.30
N GLU A 122 12.12 -19.32 4.16
CA GLU A 122 12.23 -18.69 2.83
C GLU A 122 11.09 -17.69 2.62
N LEU A 123 9.86 -18.09 2.94
CA LEU A 123 8.69 -17.23 2.82
C LEU A 123 8.79 -16.00 3.72
N LYS A 124 9.26 -16.16 4.96
CA LYS A 124 9.47 -15.05 5.88
C LYS A 124 10.47 -14.04 5.30
N THR A 125 11.57 -14.53 4.73
CA THR A 125 12.57 -13.70 4.06
C THR A 125 11.96 -12.92 2.89
N LEU A 126 11.13 -13.56 2.07
CA LEU A 126 10.44 -12.89 0.96
C LEU A 126 9.42 -11.85 1.44
N MET A 127 8.71 -12.14 2.54
CA MET A 127 7.70 -11.26 3.12
C MET A 127 8.29 -10.06 3.88
N ASP A 128 9.57 -10.09 4.22
CA ASP A 128 10.26 -8.95 4.84
C ASP A 128 10.46 -7.78 3.87
N PHE A 129 10.49 -8.06 2.56
CA PHE A 129 10.55 -7.02 1.53
C PHE A 129 9.21 -6.30 1.35
N PRO A 130 9.23 -4.99 1.04
CA PRO A 130 8.05 -4.26 0.63
C PRO A 130 7.33 -4.90 -0.57
N ILE A 131 6.01 -4.99 -0.47
CA ILE A 131 5.14 -5.51 -1.55
C ILE A 131 4.85 -4.47 -2.64
N GLY A 132 5.29 -3.24 -2.44
CA GLY A 132 5.15 -2.11 -3.36
C GLY A 132 6.20 -1.04 -3.08
N TYR A 133 6.73 -0.44 -4.16
CA TYR A 133 7.66 0.71 -4.11
C TYR A 133 7.06 1.87 -4.90
N ILE A 134 6.25 2.67 -4.22
CA ILE A 134 5.41 3.69 -4.85
C ILE A 134 6.19 4.99 -5.05
N LYS A 135 6.11 5.53 -6.26
CA LYS A 135 6.71 6.81 -6.65
C LYS A 135 5.72 7.62 -7.49
N PHE A 136 5.90 8.93 -7.50
CA PHE A 136 5.17 9.80 -8.42
C PHE A 136 5.85 9.81 -9.79
N ASP A 137 5.06 9.70 -10.85
CA ASP A 137 5.49 9.96 -12.21
C ASP A 137 4.93 11.31 -12.67
N VAL A 138 5.83 12.24 -13.01
CA VAL A 138 5.48 13.57 -13.48
C VAL A 138 4.82 13.53 -14.85
N ALA A 139 5.21 12.59 -15.72
CA ALA A 139 4.68 12.51 -17.08
C ALA A 139 3.21 12.06 -17.09
N SER A 140 2.88 11.02 -16.33
CA SER A 140 1.48 10.55 -16.19
C SER A 140 0.68 11.30 -15.12
N ASN A 141 1.34 12.15 -14.33
CA ASN A 141 0.75 12.84 -13.18
C ASN A 141 0.05 11.86 -12.22
N ASN A 142 0.69 10.72 -11.95
CA ASN A 142 0.10 9.65 -11.14
C ASN A 142 1.17 8.85 -10.38
N TRP A 143 0.71 8.08 -9.39
CA TRP A 143 1.55 7.19 -8.60
C TRP A 143 1.70 5.84 -9.31
N TYR A 144 2.89 5.27 -9.23
CA TYR A 144 3.18 3.96 -9.83
C TYR A 144 4.15 3.17 -8.96
N ASN A 145 4.14 1.85 -9.15
CA ASN A 145 5.14 0.98 -8.52
C ASN A 145 6.42 0.98 -9.36
N SER A 146 7.43 1.69 -8.87
CA SER A 146 8.74 1.84 -9.51
C SER A 146 9.55 0.55 -9.62
N GLN A 147 9.19 -0.47 -8.83
CA GLN A 147 9.85 -1.78 -8.82
C GLN A 147 8.87 -2.88 -9.20
N LEU A 148 7.96 -2.61 -10.15
CA LEU A 148 6.85 -3.49 -10.49
C LEU A 148 7.28 -4.94 -10.82
N ALA A 149 8.37 -5.10 -11.59
CA ALA A 149 8.87 -6.43 -11.97
C ALA A 149 9.33 -7.22 -10.73
N PHE A 150 10.09 -6.58 -9.85
CA PHE A 150 10.57 -7.16 -8.61
C PHE A 150 9.42 -7.54 -7.67
N THR A 151 8.48 -6.61 -7.41
CA THR A 151 7.34 -6.88 -6.53
C THR A 151 6.40 -7.94 -7.10
N LYS A 152 6.23 -7.99 -8.44
CA LYS A 152 5.46 -9.07 -9.09
C LYS A 152 6.14 -10.43 -8.87
N THR A 153 7.47 -10.50 -8.97
CA THR A 153 8.23 -11.73 -8.73
C THR A 153 8.07 -12.19 -7.29
N ILE A 154 8.27 -11.31 -6.30
CA ILE A 154 8.08 -11.64 -4.88
C ILE A 154 6.65 -12.12 -4.61
N ASN A 155 5.65 -11.37 -5.06
CA ASN A 155 4.25 -11.72 -4.86
C ASN A 155 3.89 -13.04 -5.54
N LYS A 156 4.47 -13.35 -6.70
CA LYS A 156 4.30 -14.63 -7.40
C LYS A 156 4.94 -15.78 -6.62
N LEU A 157 6.15 -15.60 -6.09
CA LEU A 157 6.85 -16.60 -5.28
C LEU A 157 6.05 -16.90 -4.01
N ILE A 158 5.62 -15.87 -3.29
CA ILE A 158 4.75 -16.01 -2.12
C ILE A 158 3.49 -16.79 -2.50
N LYS A 159 2.73 -16.34 -3.50
CA LYS A 159 1.48 -17.01 -3.91
C LYS A 159 1.68 -18.45 -4.37
N LYS A 160 2.80 -18.78 -5.00
CA LYS A 160 3.12 -20.17 -5.41
C LYS A 160 3.34 -21.06 -4.19
N SER A 161 3.96 -20.53 -3.14
CA SER A 161 4.26 -21.28 -1.92
C SER A 161 3.08 -21.41 -0.95
N LEU A 162 2.03 -20.59 -1.10
CA LEU A 162 0.81 -20.67 -0.30
C LEU A 162 -0.27 -21.60 -0.92
N LYS A 163 -0.01 -22.16 -2.12
CA LYS A 163 -0.87 -23.15 -2.79
C LYS A 163 -0.37 -24.56 -2.51
#